data_AF-A0A1M2ZA13-F1
#
_entry.id   AF-A0A1M2ZA13-F1
#
_cell.length_a   1.000
_cell.length_b   1.000
_cell.length_c   1.000
_cell.angle_alpha   90.00
_cell.angle_beta   90.00
_cell.angle_gamma   90.00
#
_symmetry.space_group_name_H-M   'P 1'
#
loop_
_entity.id
_entity.type
_entity.pdbx_description
1 polymer ?
#
loop_
_entity_poly.entity_id
_entity_poly.type
_entity_poly.pdbx_seq_one_letter_code
_entity_poly.pdbx_strand_id
1 'polypeptide(L)'
;FFINLLTSKSGKKNIFNIIVTLAVMLLFIAGSSQINKIFNYILKHSNPILSTFKAFYAPVGFSVDAIKTGSIFSLFWFIVISVLPFAVLVYVLSLFYQQSVTIAGSVKKSKGGKLINSQSGILSALVRKEMSRYFSSYIYVLNTAISPLMLLFVSIASIFTGKEVLDSFTTNPALLQHIPEFLIAVFTVMLSITATTSSSISIEGKNFWILKSSPLKPTNIFAAKILLHLIIFIPITFISIIIMAYNLKISGFVLLFVFLIPLLNIISSSIMGLIINLLFPKMEWLSEVTVIKQSMSVIVSMAVNTLLVAIPIVAYTLLRPADFMVFASFVCCYLLLLIFGGIYYLSKKGTLLFQNI
;
A
#
# COMPACT_ATOMS: atom_id res chain seq x y z
N PHE A 1 -15.39 -8.68 -8.41
CA PHE A 1 -16.80 -8.80 -8.83
C PHE A 1 -17.70 -9.30 -7.69
N PHE A 2 -17.52 -10.54 -7.18
CA PHE A 2 -18.34 -11.12 -6.09
C PHE A 2 -18.45 -10.26 -4.82
N ILE A 3 -17.33 -9.70 -4.34
CA ILE A 3 -17.30 -8.83 -3.15
C ILE A 3 -18.16 -7.56 -3.34
N ASN A 4 -18.18 -7.00 -4.55
CA ASN A 4 -18.98 -5.81 -4.89
C ASN A 4 -20.48 -6.12 -5.01
N LEU A 5 -20.83 -7.37 -5.33
CA LEU A 5 -22.20 -7.84 -5.51
C LEU A 5 -22.89 -8.02 -4.15
N LEU A 6 -22.17 -8.64 -3.19
CA LEU A 6 -22.60 -8.81 -1.78
C LEU A 6 -22.79 -7.47 -1.03
N THR A 7 -22.07 -6.42 -1.44
CA THR A 7 -22.00 -5.15 -0.68
C THR A 7 -22.73 -3.98 -1.34
N SER A 8 -23.32 -4.18 -2.52
CA SER A 8 -23.97 -3.12 -3.32
C SER A 8 -25.04 -2.31 -2.56
N LYS A 9 -25.67 -2.92 -1.53
CA LYS A 9 -26.75 -2.32 -0.73
C LYS A 9 -26.32 -1.70 0.61
N SER A 10 -25.09 -1.87 1.08
CA SER A 10 -24.68 -1.36 2.41
C SER A 10 -23.98 0.00 2.34
N GLY A 11 -24.32 0.93 3.25
CA GLY A 11 -23.67 2.24 3.36
C GLY A 11 -22.20 2.18 3.81
N LYS A 12 -21.71 1.00 4.23
CA LYS A 12 -20.34 0.76 4.71
C LYS A 12 -19.52 -0.14 3.78
N LYS A 13 -19.95 -0.29 2.51
CA LYS A 13 -19.30 -1.14 1.50
C LYS A 13 -17.78 -1.01 1.45
N ASN A 14 -17.26 0.22 1.51
CA ASN A 14 -15.82 0.45 1.40
C ASN A 14 -15.05 -0.11 2.59
N ILE A 15 -15.55 0.07 3.82
CA ILE A 15 -14.95 -0.51 5.04
C ILE A 15 -14.93 -2.04 4.95
N PHE A 16 -16.04 -2.65 4.54
CA PHE A 16 -16.10 -4.10 4.36
C PHE A 16 -15.09 -4.60 3.32
N ASN A 17 -15.02 -3.93 2.16
CA ASN A 17 -14.05 -4.26 1.12
C ASN A 17 -12.61 -4.15 1.66
N ILE A 18 -12.27 -3.08 2.38
CA ILE A 18 -10.95 -2.90 3.02
C ILE A 18 -10.63 -4.14 3.86
N ILE A 19 -11.50 -4.49 4.80
CA ILE A 19 -11.30 -5.61 5.75
C ILE A 19 -11.13 -6.94 5.01
N VAL A 20 -12.00 -7.24 4.05
CA VAL A 20 -11.95 -8.53 3.32
C VAL A 20 -10.67 -8.66 2.50
N THR A 21 -10.26 -7.63 1.74
CA THR A 21 -9.01 -7.72 0.98
C THR A 21 -7.79 -7.84 1.87
N LEU A 22 -7.75 -7.11 2.99
CA LEU A 22 -6.65 -7.27 3.95
C LEU A 22 -6.63 -8.69 4.52
N ALA A 23 -7.77 -9.26 4.91
CA ALA A 23 -7.85 -10.64 5.40
C ALA A 23 -7.37 -11.67 4.36
N VAL A 24 -7.82 -11.54 3.10
CA VAL A 24 -7.39 -12.45 2.00
C VAL A 24 -5.89 -12.32 1.74
N MET A 25 -5.34 -11.11 1.77
CA MET A 25 -3.91 -10.88 1.58
C MET A 25 -3.09 -11.52 2.71
N LEU A 26 -3.53 -11.37 3.97
CA LEU A 26 -2.89 -12.01 5.12
C LEU A 26 -2.93 -13.54 5.04
N LEU A 27 -4.07 -14.11 4.65
CA LEU A 27 -4.20 -15.56 4.42
C LEU A 27 -3.26 -16.05 3.32
N PHE A 28 -3.16 -15.29 2.22
CA PHE A 28 -2.26 -15.64 1.12
C PHE A 28 -0.79 -15.66 1.56
N ILE A 29 -0.35 -14.65 2.32
CA ILE A 29 1.03 -14.58 2.81
C ILE A 29 1.29 -15.71 3.83
N ALA A 30 0.37 -15.94 4.77
CA ALA A 30 0.50 -17.04 5.73
C ALA A 30 0.57 -18.43 5.05
N GLY A 31 -0.22 -18.64 3.99
CA GLY A 31 -0.16 -19.86 3.17
C GLY A 31 1.14 -19.99 2.38
N SER A 32 1.71 -18.87 1.92
CA SER A 32 2.96 -18.88 1.13
C SER A 32 4.16 -19.45 1.90
N SER A 33 4.21 -19.27 3.23
CA SER A 33 5.25 -19.86 4.07
C SER A 33 5.21 -21.39 4.13
N GLN A 34 4.09 -22.01 3.74
CA GLN A 34 3.93 -23.46 3.67
C GLN A 34 4.04 -24.00 2.24
N ILE A 35 4.45 -23.18 1.28
CA ILE A 35 4.44 -23.57 -0.15
C ILE A 35 5.24 -24.84 -0.40
N ASN A 36 6.37 -25.04 0.29
CA ASN A 36 7.19 -26.25 0.14
C ASN A 36 6.46 -27.51 0.66
N LYS A 37 5.72 -27.41 1.77
CA LYS A 37 4.92 -28.53 2.30
C LYS A 37 3.75 -28.84 1.39
N ILE A 38 3.06 -27.81 0.91
CA ILE A 38 1.95 -27.92 -0.04
C ILE A 38 2.45 -28.55 -1.35
N PHE A 39 3.57 -28.08 -1.87
CA PHE A 39 4.19 -28.59 -3.09
C PHE A 39 4.57 -30.06 -2.95
N ASN A 40 5.23 -30.44 -1.86
CA ASN A 40 5.60 -31.83 -1.59
C ASN A 40 4.36 -32.73 -1.41
N TYR A 41 3.29 -32.24 -0.78
CA TYR A 41 2.02 -32.96 -0.66
C TYR A 41 1.37 -33.20 -2.02
N ILE A 42 1.33 -32.16 -2.88
CA ILE A 42 0.80 -32.24 -4.25
C ILE A 42 1.59 -33.24 -5.08
N LEU A 43 2.93 -33.22 -5.00
CA LEU A 43 3.78 -34.17 -5.73
C LEU A 43 3.47 -35.62 -5.31
N LYS A 44 3.35 -35.87 -4.00
CA LYS A 44 3.13 -37.21 -3.44
C LYS A 44 1.73 -37.76 -3.71
N HIS A 45 0.74 -36.88 -3.89
CA HIS A 45 -0.67 -37.24 -4.17
C HIS A 45 -1.13 -36.79 -5.56
N SER A 46 -0.19 -36.63 -6.50
CA SER A 46 -0.47 -36.06 -7.82
C SER A 46 -1.53 -36.82 -8.61
N ASN A 47 -1.55 -38.15 -8.55
CA ASN A 47 -2.53 -38.99 -9.25
C ASN A 47 -3.98 -38.82 -8.74
N PRO A 48 -4.29 -38.99 -7.45
CA PRO A 48 -5.66 -38.78 -6.93
C PRO A 48 -6.12 -37.31 -7.01
N ILE A 49 -5.18 -36.36 -6.91
CA ILE A 49 -5.49 -34.94 -7.16
C ILE A 49 -5.90 -34.76 -8.62
N LEU A 50 -5.10 -35.28 -9.57
CA LEU A 50 -5.38 -35.18 -10.99
C LEU A 50 -6.71 -35.83 -11.36
N SER A 51 -7.03 -37.01 -10.83
CA SER A 51 -8.32 -37.66 -11.10
C SER A 51 -9.51 -36.84 -10.59
N THR A 52 -9.37 -36.19 -9.44
CA THR A 52 -10.40 -35.28 -8.89
C THR A 52 -10.55 -34.03 -9.76
N PHE A 53 -9.45 -33.43 -10.21
CA PHE A 53 -9.48 -32.30 -11.13
C PHE A 53 -10.07 -32.66 -12.50
N LYS A 54 -9.78 -33.85 -13.03
CA LYS A 54 -10.39 -34.35 -14.28
C LYS A 54 -11.91 -34.49 -14.13
N ALA A 55 -12.42 -34.92 -12.98
CA ALA A 55 -13.85 -35.06 -12.70
C ALA A 55 -14.56 -33.71 -12.55
N PHE A 56 -13.93 -32.74 -11.87
CA PHE A 56 -14.54 -31.43 -11.62
C PHE A 56 -14.41 -30.46 -12.80
N TYR A 57 -13.29 -30.50 -13.52
CA TYR A 57 -12.98 -29.60 -14.62
C TYR A 57 -12.52 -30.40 -15.85
N ALA A 58 -13.50 -30.80 -16.65
CA ALA A 58 -13.33 -31.65 -17.83
C ALA A 58 -12.18 -31.24 -18.80
N PRO A 59 -11.88 -29.94 -19.03
CA PRO A 59 -10.73 -29.55 -19.86
C PRO A 59 -9.38 -30.12 -19.39
N VAL A 60 -9.19 -30.36 -18.09
CA VAL A 60 -7.95 -30.97 -17.58
C VAL A 60 -7.81 -32.42 -18.03
N GLY A 61 -8.91 -33.14 -18.22
CA GLY A 61 -8.89 -34.48 -18.79
C GLY A 61 -8.33 -34.48 -20.20
N PHE A 62 -8.95 -33.68 -21.07
CA PHE A 62 -8.59 -33.56 -22.47
C PHE A 62 -7.18 -32.99 -22.69
N SER A 63 -6.73 -32.03 -21.85
CA SER A 63 -5.39 -31.48 -21.96
C SER A 63 -4.30 -32.51 -21.59
N VAL A 64 -4.50 -33.28 -20.52
CA VAL A 64 -3.57 -34.34 -20.12
C VAL A 64 -3.49 -35.42 -21.19
N ASP A 65 -4.63 -35.81 -21.75
CA ASP A 65 -4.68 -36.87 -22.73
C ASP A 65 -4.07 -36.40 -24.06
N ALA A 66 -4.30 -35.16 -24.48
CA ALA A 66 -3.64 -34.54 -25.63
C ALA A 66 -2.10 -34.51 -25.47
N ILE A 67 -1.60 -34.14 -24.29
CA ILE A 67 -0.15 -34.07 -24.02
C ILE A 67 0.49 -35.46 -23.94
N LYS A 68 -0.16 -36.42 -23.27
CA LYS A 68 0.41 -37.76 -23.07
C LYS A 68 0.34 -38.66 -24.31
N THR A 69 -0.73 -38.55 -25.09
CA THR A 69 -1.01 -39.46 -26.22
C THR A 69 -0.82 -38.80 -27.58
N GLY A 70 -0.67 -37.46 -27.65
CA GLY A 70 -0.63 -36.72 -28.91
C GLY A 70 -1.97 -36.68 -29.65
N SER A 71 -3.09 -37.02 -28.99
CA SER A 71 -4.42 -37.09 -29.60
C SER A 71 -4.94 -35.71 -30.04
N ILE A 72 -5.09 -35.53 -31.36
CA ILE A 72 -5.68 -34.34 -31.99
C ILE A 72 -7.14 -34.16 -31.57
N PHE A 73 -7.87 -35.26 -31.38
CA PHE A 73 -9.26 -35.23 -30.91
C PHE A 73 -9.38 -34.64 -29.51
N SER A 74 -8.50 -35.06 -28.59
CA SER A 74 -8.46 -34.52 -27.23
C SER A 74 -8.07 -33.03 -27.24
N LEU A 75 -7.14 -32.64 -28.11
CA LEU A 75 -6.75 -31.24 -28.27
C LEU A 75 -7.90 -30.37 -28.79
N PHE A 76 -8.67 -30.85 -29.77
CA PHE A 76 -9.83 -30.13 -30.29
C PHE A 76 -10.89 -29.87 -29.19
N TRP A 77 -11.27 -30.91 -28.44
CA TRP A 77 -12.26 -30.78 -27.37
C TRP A 77 -11.77 -29.92 -26.21
N PHE A 78 -10.48 -29.98 -25.88
CA PHE A 78 -9.88 -29.07 -24.91
C PHE A 78 -10.05 -27.60 -25.31
N ILE A 79 -9.78 -27.27 -26.58
CA ILE A 79 -9.95 -25.90 -27.10
C ILE A 79 -11.42 -25.50 -27.06
N VAL A 80 -12.33 -26.34 -27.55
CA VAL A 80 -13.77 -26.01 -27.60
C VAL A 80 -14.33 -25.76 -26.19
N ILE A 81 -14.07 -26.67 -25.23
CA ILE A 81 -14.61 -26.55 -23.87
C ILE A 81 -13.96 -25.38 -23.10
N SER A 82 -12.75 -24.96 -23.46
CA SER A 82 -12.10 -23.80 -22.83
C SER A 82 -12.53 -22.46 -23.44
N VAL A 83 -12.63 -22.39 -24.76
CA VAL A 83 -12.88 -21.15 -25.50
C VAL A 83 -14.37 -20.83 -25.59
N LEU A 84 -15.22 -21.83 -25.81
CA LEU A 84 -16.65 -21.60 -26.04
C LEU A 84 -17.36 -20.99 -24.83
N PRO A 85 -17.17 -21.49 -23.58
CA PRO A 85 -17.77 -20.85 -22.41
C PRO A 85 -17.27 -19.43 -22.18
N PHE A 86 -16.00 -19.16 -22.48
CA PHE A 86 -15.44 -17.81 -22.41
C PHE A 86 -16.08 -16.88 -23.44
N ALA A 87 -16.22 -17.33 -24.70
CA ALA A 87 -16.89 -16.57 -25.76
C ALA A 87 -18.36 -16.29 -25.41
N VAL A 88 -19.08 -17.29 -24.90
CA VAL A 88 -20.47 -17.13 -24.42
C VAL A 88 -20.53 -16.12 -23.28
N LEU A 89 -19.62 -16.18 -22.31
CA LEU A 89 -19.57 -15.24 -21.20
C LEU A 89 -19.31 -13.80 -21.69
N VAL A 90 -18.37 -13.60 -22.61
CA VAL A 90 -18.09 -12.29 -23.22
C VAL A 90 -19.32 -11.77 -23.96
N TYR A 91 -20.00 -12.64 -24.73
CA TYR A 91 -21.22 -12.29 -25.43
C TYR A 91 -22.33 -11.87 -24.46
N VAL A 92 -22.58 -12.66 -23.41
CA VAL A 92 -23.57 -12.34 -22.37
C VAL A 92 -23.25 -11.01 -21.69
N LEU A 93 -21.99 -10.77 -21.31
CA LEU A 93 -21.58 -9.49 -20.71
C LEU A 93 -21.77 -8.31 -21.67
N SER A 94 -21.57 -8.51 -22.98
CA SER A 94 -21.77 -7.46 -23.98
C SER A 94 -23.24 -7.01 -24.06
N LEU A 95 -24.20 -7.92 -23.88
CA LEU A 95 -25.63 -7.61 -23.88
C LEU A 95 -26.03 -6.69 -22.72
N PHE A 96 -25.37 -6.83 -21.55
CA PHE A 96 -25.64 -6.03 -20.35
C PHE A 96 -24.67 -4.86 -20.16
N TYR A 97 -23.83 -4.57 -21.16
CA TYR A 97 -22.78 -3.56 -21.05
C TYR A 97 -23.36 -2.17 -20.76
N GLN A 98 -24.36 -1.74 -21.52
CA GLN A 98 -24.99 -0.42 -21.35
C GLN A 98 -25.67 -0.25 -19.98
N GLN A 99 -26.38 -1.27 -19.49
CA GLN A 99 -26.98 -1.23 -18.15
C GLN A 99 -25.91 -1.19 -17.05
N SER A 100 -24.84 -1.98 -17.19
CA SER A 100 -23.73 -2.02 -16.23
C SER A 100 -23.00 -0.68 -16.16
N VAL A 101 -22.74 -0.04 -17.30
CA VAL A 101 -22.13 1.30 -17.38
C VAL A 101 -23.04 2.37 -16.77
N THR A 102 -24.35 2.32 -17.05
CA THR A 102 -25.32 3.28 -16.52
C THR A 102 -25.47 3.17 -15.00
N ILE A 103 -25.54 1.94 -14.47
CA ILE A 103 -25.60 1.70 -13.01
C ILE A 103 -24.29 2.13 -12.34
N ALA A 104 -23.14 1.83 -12.94
CA ALA A 104 -21.84 2.26 -12.42
C ALA A 104 -21.64 3.79 -12.47
N GLY A 105 -22.21 4.46 -13.48
CA GLY A 105 -22.20 5.91 -13.64
C GLY A 105 -23.24 6.65 -12.80
N SER A 106 -24.21 5.94 -12.22
CA SER A 106 -25.22 6.55 -11.35
C SER A 106 -24.60 7.00 -10.02
N VAL A 107 -24.27 8.30 -9.96
CA VAL A 107 -23.80 8.93 -8.73
C VAL A 107 -24.95 8.89 -7.73
N LYS A 108 -24.82 8.09 -6.66
CA LYS A 108 -25.75 8.17 -5.52
C LYS A 108 -25.77 9.62 -5.04
N LYS A 109 -26.92 10.29 -5.14
CA LYS A 109 -27.15 11.59 -4.49
C LYS A 109 -26.78 11.43 -3.01
N SER A 110 -25.72 12.12 -2.59
CA SER A 110 -25.36 12.25 -1.18
C SER A 110 -26.57 12.81 -0.45
N LYS A 111 -27.11 12.07 0.54
CA LYS A 111 -28.07 12.65 1.48
C LYS A 111 -27.33 13.77 2.20
N GLY A 112 -27.79 15.02 2.03
CA GLY A 112 -27.21 16.19 2.68
C GLY A 112 -26.96 15.89 4.15
N GLY A 113 -25.69 15.90 4.55
CA GLY A 113 -25.29 15.59 5.91
C GLY A 113 -25.88 16.61 6.87
N LYS A 114 -26.26 16.17 8.08
CA LYS A 114 -26.63 17.09 9.15
C LYS A 114 -25.43 18.02 9.43
N LEU A 115 -25.68 19.32 9.44
CA LEU A 115 -24.71 20.31 9.91
C LEU A 115 -24.51 20.07 11.41
N ILE A 116 -23.38 19.47 11.77
CA ILE A 116 -22.97 19.33 13.16
C ILE A 116 -22.08 20.52 13.48
N ASN A 117 -22.64 21.51 14.16
CA ASN A 117 -21.89 22.64 14.71
C ASN A 117 -21.11 22.16 15.93
N SER A 118 -19.98 21.49 15.72
CA SER A 118 -19.03 21.19 16.79
C SER A 118 -17.96 22.27 16.85
N GLN A 119 -17.65 22.79 18.05
CA GLN A 119 -16.54 23.71 18.31
C GLN A 119 -15.18 23.00 18.16
N SER A 120 -14.82 22.59 16.94
CA SER A 120 -13.54 21.97 16.64
C SER A 120 -12.57 23.03 16.10
N GLY A 121 -11.32 23.03 16.58
CA GLY A 121 -10.27 23.89 16.03
C GLY A 121 -10.03 23.61 14.53
N ILE A 122 -9.63 24.63 13.77
CA ILE A 122 -9.52 24.58 12.29
C ILE A 122 -8.76 23.34 11.79
N LEU A 123 -7.59 23.07 12.36
CA LEU A 123 -6.75 21.94 11.95
C LEU A 123 -7.38 20.58 12.28
N SER A 124 -8.06 20.45 13.43
CA SER A 124 -8.79 19.22 13.78
C SER A 124 -9.96 18.95 12.83
N ALA A 125 -10.68 20.00 12.42
CA ALA A 125 -11.77 19.89 11.45
C ALA A 125 -11.24 19.45 10.08
N LEU A 126 -10.10 20.00 9.63
CA LEU A 126 -9.44 19.60 8.39
C LEU A 126 -8.95 18.15 8.45
N VAL A 127 -8.28 17.74 9.54
CA VAL A 127 -7.84 16.34 9.71
C VAL A 127 -9.04 15.39 9.72
N ARG A 128 -10.15 15.76 10.37
CA ARG A 128 -11.38 14.95 10.35
C ARG A 128 -11.98 14.84 8.94
N LYS A 129 -11.97 15.93 8.16
CA LYS A 129 -12.34 15.90 6.74
C LYS A 129 -11.45 14.92 5.97
N GLU A 130 -10.14 15.01 6.15
CA GLU A 130 -9.16 14.14 5.49
C GLU A 130 -9.35 12.66 5.86
N MET A 131 -9.54 12.35 7.14
CA MET A 131 -9.83 11.00 7.62
C MET A 131 -11.13 10.44 7.03
N SER A 132 -12.21 11.23 7.05
CA SER A 132 -13.50 10.83 6.49
C SER A 132 -13.38 10.48 5.01
N ARG A 133 -12.65 11.30 4.25
CA ARG A 133 -12.39 11.03 2.83
C ARG A 133 -11.49 9.82 2.61
N TYR A 134 -10.45 9.65 3.41
CA TYR A 134 -9.53 8.53 3.29
C TYR A 134 -10.30 7.20 3.37
N PHE A 135 -11.12 7.03 4.41
CA PHE A 135 -11.93 5.82 4.59
C PHE A 135 -13.15 5.74 3.66
N SER A 136 -13.57 6.85 3.04
CA SER A 136 -14.59 6.81 2.01
C SER A 136 -14.09 6.25 0.68
N SER A 137 -12.77 6.18 0.43
CA SER A 137 -12.21 5.57 -0.77
C SER A 137 -11.45 4.28 -0.45
N TYR A 138 -12.07 3.15 -0.78
CA TYR A 138 -11.44 1.82 -0.66
C TYR A 138 -10.09 1.73 -1.39
N ILE A 139 -10.03 2.29 -2.60
CA ILE A 139 -8.86 2.22 -3.47
C ILE A 139 -7.72 3.05 -2.89
N TYR A 140 -8.04 4.20 -2.27
CA TYR A 140 -7.07 5.04 -1.60
C TYR A 140 -6.45 4.30 -0.42
N VAL A 141 -7.28 3.73 0.46
CA VAL A 141 -6.79 2.97 1.62
C VAL A 141 -5.92 1.80 1.19
N LEU A 142 -6.35 1.02 0.19
CA LEU A 142 -5.51 -0.09 -0.27
C LEU A 142 -4.18 0.38 -0.86
N ASN A 143 -4.16 1.50 -1.59
CA ASN A 143 -2.92 1.96 -2.20
C ASN A 143 -1.88 2.40 -1.16
N THR A 144 -2.31 2.87 0.00
CA THR A 144 -1.40 3.48 0.99
C THR A 144 -1.24 2.64 2.26
N ALA A 145 -2.26 1.93 2.72
CA ALA A 145 -2.19 1.16 3.97
C ALA A 145 -1.50 -0.20 3.81
N ILE A 146 -1.40 -0.74 2.59
CA ILE A 146 -0.79 -2.06 2.37
C ILE A 146 0.64 -2.09 2.91
N SER A 147 1.47 -1.10 2.59
CA SER A 147 2.87 -1.07 3.05
C SER A 147 3.03 -1.16 4.58
N PRO A 148 2.47 -0.23 5.39
CA PRO A 148 2.62 -0.31 6.85
C PRO A 148 1.92 -1.55 7.44
N LEU A 149 0.83 -2.05 6.84
CA LEU A 149 0.19 -3.28 7.29
C LEU A 149 1.03 -4.53 6.99
N MET A 150 1.78 -4.55 5.88
CA MET A 150 2.75 -5.62 5.60
C MET A 150 3.86 -5.64 6.65
N LEU A 151 4.38 -4.48 7.05
CA LEU A 151 5.35 -4.38 8.14
C LEU A 151 4.79 -4.94 9.45
N LEU A 152 3.54 -4.59 9.79
CA LEU A 152 2.87 -5.15 10.96
C LEU A 152 2.73 -6.67 10.86
N PHE A 153 2.31 -7.18 9.71
CA PHE A 153 2.20 -8.62 9.52
C PHE A 153 3.54 -9.35 9.66
N VAL A 154 4.60 -8.86 9.01
CA VAL A 154 5.95 -9.42 9.13
C VAL A 154 6.43 -9.36 10.58
N SER A 155 6.15 -8.27 11.29
CA SER A 155 6.48 -8.16 12.70
C SER A 155 5.76 -9.20 13.56
N ILE A 156 4.46 -9.44 13.34
CA ILE A 156 3.70 -10.47 14.06
C ILE A 156 4.22 -11.87 13.69
N ALA A 157 4.53 -12.12 12.42
CA ALA A 157 5.09 -13.39 11.98
C ALA A 157 6.46 -13.69 12.63
N SER A 158 7.23 -12.65 12.95
CA SER A 158 8.51 -12.78 13.68
C SER A 158 8.35 -13.31 15.11
N ILE A 159 7.14 -13.29 15.70
CA ILE A 159 6.90 -13.90 17.02
C ILE A 159 7.09 -15.42 16.93
N PHE A 160 6.64 -16.02 15.83
CA PHE A 160 6.67 -17.48 15.64
C PHE A 160 7.98 -17.94 14.99
N THR A 161 8.54 -17.12 14.09
CA THR A 161 9.71 -17.46 13.28
C THR A 161 10.99 -16.78 13.75
N GLY A 162 10.92 -15.84 14.69
CA GLY A 162 12.06 -15.02 15.11
C GLY A 162 13.24 -15.83 15.65
N LYS A 163 12.95 -16.95 16.33
CA LYS A 163 14.00 -17.88 16.77
C LYS A 163 14.69 -18.55 15.57
N GLU A 164 13.94 -19.06 14.60
CA GLU A 164 14.50 -19.66 13.39
C GLU A 164 15.30 -18.65 12.57
N VAL A 165 14.84 -17.39 12.51
CA VAL A 165 15.57 -16.29 11.86
C VAL A 165 16.89 -16.03 12.59
N LEU A 166 16.87 -15.86 13.91
CA LEU A 166 18.09 -15.70 14.71
C LEU A 166 19.04 -16.89 14.53
N ASP A 167 18.51 -18.12 14.59
CA ASP A 167 19.25 -19.36 14.43
C ASP A 167 19.88 -19.45 13.02
N SER A 168 19.19 -18.99 11.97
CA SER A 168 19.76 -18.93 10.62
C SER A 168 20.99 -18.01 10.53
N PHE A 169 20.99 -16.92 11.30
CA PHE A 169 22.13 -16.00 11.39
C PHE A 169 23.25 -16.47 12.34
N THR A 170 23.01 -17.46 13.20
CA THR A 170 24.07 -18.02 14.08
C THR A 170 25.19 -18.71 13.30
N THR A 171 24.92 -19.15 12.07
CA THR A 171 25.94 -19.73 11.16
C THR A 171 26.98 -18.72 10.71
N ASN A 172 26.67 -17.41 10.79
CA ASN A 172 27.63 -16.33 10.52
C ASN A 172 27.40 -15.19 11.54
N PRO A 173 28.11 -15.21 12.68
CA PRO A 173 27.91 -14.22 13.75
C PRO A 173 28.19 -12.77 13.31
N ALA A 174 28.94 -12.56 12.22
CA ALA A 174 29.14 -11.24 11.63
C ALA A 174 27.87 -10.67 10.98
N LEU A 175 26.83 -11.48 10.72
CA LEU A 175 25.55 -10.99 10.21
C LEU A 175 24.58 -10.59 11.33
N LEU A 176 24.72 -11.18 12.52
CA LEU A 176 23.87 -10.85 13.68
C LEU A 176 24.00 -9.38 14.10
N GLN A 177 25.21 -8.82 14.02
CA GLN A 177 25.48 -7.42 14.36
C GLN A 177 24.80 -6.42 13.40
N HIS A 178 24.47 -6.83 12.16
CA HIS A 178 23.86 -5.98 11.14
C HIS A 178 22.33 -6.07 11.09
N ILE A 179 21.70 -6.85 11.97
CA ILE A 179 20.23 -6.95 12.05
C ILE A 179 19.56 -5.57 12.20
N PRO A 180 20.03 -4.64 13.05
CA PRO A 180 19.39 -3.34 13.20
C PRO A 180 19.47 -2.49 11.92
N GLU A 181 20.58 -2.56 11.20
CA GLU A 181 20.77 -1.88 9.91
C GLU A 181 19.77 -2.38 8.87
N PHE A 182 19.65 -3.72 8.76
CA PHE A 182 18.71 -4.35 7.86
C PHE A 182 17.27 -3.97 8.18
N LEU A 183 16.93 -3.92 9.48
CA LEU A 183 15.60 -3.53 9.93
C LEU A 183 15.30 -2.06 9.57
N ILE A 184 16.23 -1.14 9.80
CA ILE A 184 16.08 0.27 9.39
C ILE A 184 15.88 0.37 7.87
N ALA A 185 16.68 -0.35 7.08
CA ALA A 185 16.56 -0.36 5.62
C ALA A 185 15.20 -0.89 5.15
N VAL A 186 14.75 -2.04 5.68
CA VAL A 186 13.44 -2.62 5.31
C VAL A 186 12.29 -1.68 5.67
N PHE A 187 12.28 -1.13 6.88
CA PHE A 187 11.24 -0.21 7.32
C PHE A 187 11.21 1.04 6.45
N THR A 188 12.35 1.68 6.23
CA THR A 188 12.41 2.92 5.44
C THR A 188 12.02 2.71 3.97
N VAL A 189 12.48 1.61 3.35
CA VAL A 189 12.11 1.28 1.97
C VAL A 189 10.62 1.02 1.87
N MET A 190 10.05 0.15 2.70
CA MET A 190 8.62 -0.16 2.67
C MET A 190 7.78 1.11 2.85
N LEU A 191 8.10 1.95 3.84
CA LEU A 191 7.36 3.18 4.12
C LEU A 191 7.52 4.25 3.01
N SER A 192 8.59 4.19 2.20
CA SER A 192 8.84 5.15 1.13
C SER A 192 7.99 4.94 -0.13
N ILE A 193 7.56 3.70 -0.38
CA ILE A 193 6.86 3.32 -1.63
C ILE A 193 5.44 3.91 -1.67
N THR A 194 4.88 4.29 -0.53
CA THR A 194 3.51 4.80 -0.43
C THR A 194 3.44 6.03 0.45
N ALA A 195 2.82 7.10 -0.07
CA ALA A 195 2.46 8.28 0.72
C ALA A 195 1.02 8.68 0.42
N THR A 196 0.23 8.96 1.46
CA THR A 196 -1.15 9.46 1.29
C THR A 196 -1.13 10.83 0.62
N THR A 197 -0.13 11.66 0.96
CA THR A 197 0.01 13.00 0.42
C THR A 197 0.24 13.06 -1.09
N SER A 198 0.80 11.99 -1.70
CA SER A 198 1.11 11.88 -3.13
C SER A 198 -0.08 12.08 -4.09
N SER A 199 -1.30 11.93 -3.61
CA SER A 199 -2.54 12.18 -4.39
C SER A 199 -3.56 13.03 -3.62
N SER A 200 -3.21 13.49 -2.42
CA SER A 200 -4.14 14.11 -1.47
C SER A 200 -4.77 15.43 -1.93
N ILE A 201 -4.13 16.19 -2.81
CA ILE A 201 -4.68 17.40 -3.44
C ILE A 201 -5.49 17.01 -4.67
N SER A 202 -4.95 16.13 -5.50
CA SER A 202 -5.62 15.69 -6.74
C SER A 202 -6.96 14.98 -6.49
N ILE A 203 -7.07 14.22 -5.39
CA ILE A 203 -8.32 13.56 -4.99
C ILE A 203 -9.42 14.59 -4.63
N GLU A 204 -9.09 15.85 -4.32
CA GLU A 204 -10.13 16.88 -4.15
C GLU A 204 -10.94 17.09 -5.44
N GLY A 205 -10.26 17.03 -6.60
CA GLY A 205 -10.85 17.16 -7.93
C GLY A 205 -11.89 18.29 -8.00
N LYS A 206 -13.13 17.95 -8.36
CA LYS A 206 -14.25 18.89 -8.48
C LYS A 206 -14.63 19.63 -7.19
N ASN A 207 -14.22 19.13 -6.01
CA ASN A 207 -14.51 19.77 -4.72
C ASN A 207 -13.38 20.70 -4.25
N PHE A 208 -12.32 20.86 -5.04
CA PHE A 208 -11.17 21.69 -4.67
C PHE A 208 -11.53 23.16 -4.45
N TRP A 209 -12.51 23.68 -5.21
CA TRP A 209 -12.98 25.07 -5.06
C TRP A 209 -13.44 25.38 -3.63
N ILE A 210 -13.99 24.40 -2.89
CA ILE A 210 -14.43 24.59 -1.49
C ILE A 210 -13.23 24.96 -0.61
N LEU A 211 -12.09 24.29 -0.81
CA LEU A 211 -10.87 24.63 -0.07
C LEU A 211 -10.31 25.98 -0.49
N LYS A 212 -10.41 26.33 -1.77
CA LYS A 212 -9.89 27.58 -2.34
C LYS A 212 -10.72 28.80 -1.91
N SER A 213 -12.03 28.65 -1.79
CA SER A 213 -12.95 29.72 -1.37
C SER A 213 -13.07 29.83 0.16
N SER A 214 -12.60 28.84 0.91
CA SER A 214 -12.61 28.90 2.37
C SER A 214 -11.55 29.90 2.87
N PRO A 215 -11.83 30.67 3.94
CA PRO A 215 -10.88 31.61 4.53
C PRO A 215 -9.81 30.87 5.36
N LEU A 216 -9.08 29.96 4.72
CA LEU A 216 -8.07 29.09 5.33
C LEU A 216 -6.69 29.41 4.74
N LYS A 217 -5.68 29.44 5.61
CA LYS A 217 -4.29 29.49 5.15
C LYS A 217 -3.94 28.16 4.44
N PRO A 218 -3.33 28.15 3.25
CA PRO A 218 -2.95 26.90 2.57
C PRO A 218 -2.03 26.01 3.42
N THR A 219 -1.20 26.60 4.27
CA THR A 219 -0.36 25.86 5.24
C THR A 219 -1.17 25.00 6.20
N ASN A 220 -2.37 25.41 6.61
CA ASN A 220 -3.26 24.59 7.45
C ASN A 220 -3.80 23.38 6.67
N ILE A 221 -4.06 23.55 5.38
CA ILE A 221 -4.47 22.46 4.48
C ILE A 221 -3.33 21.45 4.32
N PHE A 222 -2.11 21.94 4.09
CA PHE A 222 -0.91 21.10 3.97
C PHE A 222 -0.65 20.32 5.27
N ALA A 223 -0.71 21.01 6.41
CA ALA A 223 -0.53 20.38 7.72
C ALA A 223 -1.57 19.27 7.97
N ALA A 224 -2.85 19.50 7.63
CA ALA A 224 -3.88 18.48 7.78
C ALA A 224 -3.64 17.24 6.90
N LYS A 225 -3.16 17.43 5.67
CA LYS A 225 -2.84 16.33 4.74
C LYS A 225 -1.61 15.53 5.19
N ILE A 226 -0.57 16.22 5.69
CA ILE A 226 0.60 15.57 6.30
C ILE A 226 0.17 14.81 7.56
N LEU A 227 -0.59 15.43 8.46
CA LEU A 227 -1.06 14.79 9.70
C LEU A 227 -1.90 13.54 9.44
N LEU A 228 -2.73 13.52 8.39
CA LEU A 228 -3.42 12.29 7.99
C LEU A 228 -2.43 11.15 7.74
N HIS A 229 -1.34 11.41 7.01
CA HIS A 229 -0.29 10.41 6.78
C HIS A 229 0.31 9.91 8.09
N LEU A 230 0.70 10.84 8.98
CA LEU A 230 1.32 10.53 10.25
C LEU A 230 0.40 9.69 11.16
N ILE A 231 -0.88 10.06 11.26
CA ILE A 231 -1.89 9.35 12.07
C ILE A 231 -2.06 7.90 11.60
N ILE A 232 -1.94 7.64 10.30
CA ILE A 232 -2.09 6.28 9.75
C ILE A 232 -0.78 5.49 9.90
N PHE A 233 0.36 6.09 9.59
CA PHE A 233 1.62 5.36 9.46
C PHE A 233 2.36 5.18 10.79
N ILE A 234 2.40 6.20 11.65
CA ILE A 234 3.18 6.16 12.90
C ILE A 234 2.71 5.04 13.84
N PRO A 235 1.42 4.90 14.19
CA PRO A 235 1.01 3.90 15.18
C PRO A 235 1.31 2.47 14.73
N ILE A 236 1.05 2.16 13.46
CA ILE A 236 1.29 0.84 12.88
C ILE A 236 2.80 0.54 12.86
N THR A 237 3.59 1.50 12.40
CA THR A 237 5.05 1.37 12.35
C THR A 237 5.64 1.19 13.75
N PHE A 238 5.19 2.00 14.71
CA PHE A 238 5.66 1.95 16.09
C PHE A 238 5.39 0.59 16.74
N ILE A 239 4.17 0.06 16.60
CA ILE A 239 3.82 -1.29 17.07
C ILE A 239 4.70 -2.35 16.39
N SER A 240 4.90 -2.22 15.08
CA SER A 240 5.71 -3.17 14.29
C SER A 240 7.17 -3.21 14.76
N ILE A 241 7.76 -2.04 15.03
CA ILE A 241 9.13 -1.93 15.53
C ILE A 241 9.24 -2.55 16.92
N ILE A 242 8.29 -2.30 17.83
CA ILE A 242 8.30 -2.89 19.18
C ILE A 242 8.33 -4.42 19.10
N ILE A 243 7.42 -5.01 18.30
CA ILE A 243 7.31 -6.46 18.18
C ILE A 243 8.62 -7.05 17.63
N MET A 244 9.16 -6.49 16.54
CA MET A 244 10.40 -7.01 15.95
C MET A 244 11.62 -6.79 16.84
N ALA A 245 11.73 -5.62 17.48
CA ALA A 245 12.86 -5.33 18.37
C ALA A 245 12.91 -6.31 19.54
N TYR A 246 11.75 -6.63 20.13
CA TYR A 246 11.66 -7.63 21.19
C TYR A 246 12.06 -9.03 20.70
N ASN A 247 11.48 -9.49 19.58
CA ASN A 247 11.72 -10.84 19.07
C ASN A 247 13.15 -11.06 18.56
N LEU A 248 13.75 -10.03 17.97
CA LEU A 248 15.13 -10.06 17.45
C LEU A 248 16.16 -9.61 18.50
N LYS A 249 15.75 -9.40 19.75
CA LYS A 249 16.61 -9.00 20.88
C LYS A 249 17.42 -7.73 20.61
N ILE A 250 16.86 -6.79 19.86
CA ILE A 250 17.49 -5.50 19.59
C ILE A 250 17.34 -4.63 20.83
N SER A 251 18.46 -4.16 21.38
CA SER A 251 18.49 -3.37 22.60
C SER A 251 19.61 -2.32 22.57
N GLY A 252 19.66 -1.47 23.59
CA GLY A 252 20.67 -0.40 23.71
C GLY A 252 20.39 0.83 22.83
N PHE A 253 21.41 1.67 22.65
CA PHE A 253 21.29 2.93 21.92
C PHE A 253 20.91 2.77 20.44
N VAL A 254 21.23 1.64 19.82
CA VAL A 254 20.84 1.36 18.43
C VAL A 254 19.31 1.33 18.24
N LEU A 255 18.57 0.90 19.28
CA LEU A 255 17.10 0.87 19.26
C LEU A 255 16.51 2.27 19.01
N LEU A 256 17.16 3.32 19.51
CA LEU A 256 16.72 4.70 19.28
C LEU A 256 16.73 5.04 17.78
N PHE A 257 17.77 4.66 17.05
CA PHE A 257 17.86 4.87 15.60
C PHE A 257 16.88 4.01 14.81
N VAL A 258 16.63 2.79 15.29
CA VAL A 258 15.61 1.89 14.74
C VAL A 258 14.21 2.51 14.79
N PHE A 259 13.89 3.30 15.80
CA PHE A 259 12.65 4.10 15.84
C PHE A 259 12.76 5.40 15.06
N LEU A 260 13.82 6.17 15.29
CA LEU A 260 13.93 7.56 14.85
C LEU A 260 14.00 7.67 13.32
N ILE A 261 14.79 6.82 12.66
CA ILE A 261 15.00 6.91 11.20
C ILE A 261 13.69 6.62 10.43
N PRO A 262 12.95 5.52 10.68
CA PRO A 262 11.65 5.30 10.05
C PRO A 262 10.63 6.41 10.33
N LEU A 263 10.60 6.98 11.54
CA LEU A 263 9.71 8.08 11.89
C LEU A 263 10.03 9.35 11.10
N LEU A 264 11.31 9.73 11.02
CA LEU A 264 11.74 10.87 10.20
C LEU A 264 11.44 10.63 8.71
N ASN A 265 11.59 9.40 8.24
CA ASN A 265 11.27 9.02 6.88
C ASN A 265 9.77 9.16 6.57
N ILE A 266 8.87 8.76 7.49
CA ILE A 266 7.41 8.95 7.35
C ILE A 266 7.07 10.44 7.20
N ILE A 267 7.72 11.31 7.98
CA ILE A 267 7.50 12.76 7.89
C ILE A 267 8.03 13.29 6.55
N SER A 268 9.27 12.97 6.20
CA SER A 268 9.91 13.39 4.95
C SER A 268 9.12 12.94 3.71
N SER A 269 8.72 11.67 3.65
CA SER A 269 7.96 11.10 2.51
C SER A 269 6.60 11.77 2.34
N SER A 270 5.94 12.14 3.46
CA SER A 270 4.68 12.86 3.43
C SER A 270 4.83 14.29 2.87
N ILE A 271 5.89 14.99 3.25
CA ILE A 271 6.17 16.35 2.77
C ILE A 271 6.52 16.31 1.29
N MET A 272 7.43 15.42 0.89
CA MET A 272 7.86 15.30 -0.49
C MET A 272 6.72 14.84 -1.40
N GLY A 273 5.90 13.90 -0.95
CA GLY A 273 4.70 13.48 -1.68
C GLY A 273 3.70 14.64 -1.86
N LEU A 274 3.55 15.52 -0.87
CA LEU A 274 2.69 16.70 -1.00
C LEU A 274 3.26 17.72 -1.97
N ILE A 275 4.57 17.99 -1.90
CA ILE A 275 5.26 18.90 -2.83
C ILE A 275 5.09 18.40 -4.27
N ILE A 276 5.33 17.12 -4.51
CA ILE A 276 5.17 16.51 -5.84
C ILE A 276 3.72 16.58 -6.30
N ASN A 277 2.75 16.42 -5.40
CA ASN A 277 1.34 16.54 -5.74
C ASN A 277 0.91 17.98 -6.07
N LEU A 278 1.55 18.98 -5.50
CA LEU A 278 1.40 20.38 -5.91
C LEU A 278 2.05 20.67 -7.26
N LEU A 279 3.14 19.98 -7.62
CA LEU A 279 3.84 20.15 -8.90
C LEU A 279 3.13 19.44 -10.06
N PHE A 280 2.53 18.27 -9.81
CA PHE A 280 1.84 17.47 -10.82
C PHE A 280 0.38 17.17 -10.44
N PRO A 281 -0.45 18.21 -10.19
CA PRO A 281 -1.82 18.01 -9.74
C PRO A 281 -2.69 17.42 -10.86
N LYS A 282 -3.43 16.35 -10.56
CA LYS A 282 -4.44 15.76 -11.44
C LYS A 282 -5.85 16.09 -10.95
N MET A 283 -6.36 17.28 -11.32
CA MET A 283 -7.67 17.77 -10.85
C MET A 283 -8.85 17.24 -11.66
N GLU A 284 -8.63 16.94 -12.94
CA GLU A 284 -9.64 16.37 -13.83
C GLU A 284 -9.50 14.85 -13.91
N TRP A 285 -10.48 14.14 -13.35
CA TRP A 285 -10.51 12.69 -13.36
C TRP A 285 -11.94 12.17 -13.33
N LEU A 286 -12.15 11.03 -14.01
CA LEU A 286 -13.42 10.31 -14.05
C LEU A 286 -13.44 9.12 -13.08
N SER A 287 -12.25 8.58 -12.77
CA SER A 287 -12.10 7.48 -11.82
C SER A 287 -11.07 7.83 -10.76
N GLU A 288 -11.35 7.45 -9.51
CA GLU A 288 -10.40 7.62 -8.39
C GLU A 288 -9.09 6.84 -8.64
N VAL A 289 -9.16 5.70 -9.35
CA VAL A 289 -7.99 4.88 -9.70
C VAL A 289 -6.96 5.69 -10.46
N THR A 290 -7.40 6.51 -11.42
CA THR A 290 -6.52 7.34 -12.24
C THR A 290 -5.67 8.28 -11.38
N VAL A 291 -6.26 8.85 -10.33
CA VAL A 291 -5.55 9.79 -9.45
C VAL A 291 -4.65 9.06 -8.46
N ILE A 292 -5.17 7.98 -7.86
CA ILE A 292 -4.53 7.30 -6.73
C ILE A 292 -3.40 6.37 -7.18
N LYS A 293 -3.47 5.79 -8.38
CA LYS A 293 -2.52 4.77 -8.85
C LYS A 293 -1.75 5.13 -10.12
N GLN A 294 -2.36 5.91 -11.01
CA GLN A 294 -1.85 6.12 -12.37
C GLN A 294 -1.46 7.57 -12.65
N SER A 295 -1.54 8.45 -11.65
CA SER A 295 -1.18 9.86 -11.84
C SER A 295 0.33 10.03 -11.80
N MET A 296 0.82 10.99 -12.59
CA MET A 296 2.23 11.34 -12.58
C MET A 296 2.72 11.70 -11.18
N SER A 297 1.89 12.39 -10.40
CA SER A 297 2.19 12.71 -9.00
C SER A 297 2.52 11.48 -8.16
N VAL A 298 1.71 10.42 -8.25
CA VAL A 298 1.92 9.19 -7.45
C VAL A 298 3.18 8.47 -7.89
N ILE A 299 3.38 8.32 -9.21
CA ILE A 299 4.55 7.62 -9.78
C ILE A 299 5.84 8.36 -9.42
N VAL A 300 5.88 9.68 -9.61
CA VAL A 300 7.04 10.51 -9.27
C VAL A 300 7.26 10.53 -7.76
N SER A 301 6.20 10.63 -6.95
CA SER A 301 6.33 10.59 -5.49
C SER A 301 6.93 9.29 -5.00
N MET A 302 6.49 8.15 -5.55
CA MET A 302 7.07 6.85 -5.22
C MET A 302 8.55 6.82 -5.60
N ALA A 303 8.88 7.17 -6.85
CA ALA A 303 10.27 7.16 -7.33
C ALA A 303 11.20 8.06 -6.50
N VAL A 304 10.76 9.29 -6.22
CA VAL A 304 11.55 10.24 -5.43
C VAL A 304 11.71 9.79 -3.98
N ASN A 305 10.63 9.36 -3.31
CA ASN A 305 10.72 8.90 -1.93
C ASN A 305 11.63 7.67 -1.80
N THR A 306 11.52 6.72 -2.72
CA THR A 306 12.40 5.55 -2.74
C THR A 306 13.86 5.94 -3.03
N LEU A 307 14.10 6.88 -3.95
CA LEU A 307 15.46 7.38 -4.24
C LEU A 307 16.07 8.07 -3.01
N LEU A 308 15.30 8.91 -2.30
CA LEU A 308 15.76 9.59 -1.09
C LEU A 308 16.18 8.63 0.02
N VAL A 309 15.53 7.47 0.12
CA VAL A 309 15.90 6.38 1.04
C VAL A 309 17.04 5.52 0.49
N ALA A 310 17.12 5.33 -0.82
CA ALA A 310 18.20 4.56 -1.44
C ALA A 310 19.57 5.22 -1.25
N ILE A 311 19.65 6.56 -1.22
CA ILE A 311 20.91 7.30 -1.01
C ILE A 311 21.67 6.83 0.24
N PRO A 312 21.11 6.90 1.47
CA PRO A 312 21.82 6.44 2.66
C PRO A 312 22.10 4.93 2.64
N ILE A 313 21.24 4.11 2.05
CA ILE A 313 21.48 2.66 1.95
C ILE A 313 22.71 2.39 1.06
N VAL A 314 22.76 3.00 -0.12
CA VAL A 314 23.90 2.86 -1.05
C VAL A 314 25.17 3.43 -0.42
N ALA A 315 25.09 4.62 0.20
CA ALA A 315 26.22 5.22 0.90
C ALA A 315 26.78 4.31 2.00
N TYR A 316 25.92 3.64 2.79
CA TYR A 316 26.33 2.67 3.80
C TYR A 316 27.11 1.50 3.18
N THR A 317 26.60 0.92 2.08
CA THR A 317 27.24 -0.23 1.42
C THR A 317 28.58 0.10 0.77
N LEU A 318 28.76 1.32 0.26
CA LEU A 318 29.98 1.77 -0.40
C LEU A 318 31.03 2.26 0.59
N LEU A 319 30.63 3.07 1.57
CA LEU A 319 31.54 3.68 2.53
C LEU A 319 31.98 2.71 3.63
N ARG A 320 31.15 1.70 3.94
CA ARG A 320 31.39 0.70 5.00
C ARG A 320 31.87 1.36 6.30
N PRO A 321 31.08 2.26 6.89
CA PRO A 321 31.50 3.05 8.03
C PRO A 321 31.89 2.14 9.21
N ALA A 322 32.97 2.49 9.91
CA ALA A 322 33.45 1.72 11.06
C ALA A 322 32.47 1.75 12.24
N ASP A 323 31.69 2.83 12.39
CA ASP A 323 30.68 2.99 13.43
C ASP A 323 29.30 3.26 12.81
N PHE A 324 28.39 2.30 12.99
CA PHE A 324 27.02 2.41 12.52
C PHE A 324 26.24 3.56 13.19
N MET A 325 26.47 3.85 14.47
CA MET A 325 25.74 4.90 15.19
C MET A 325 26.08 6.28 14.66
N VAL A 326 27.35 6.51 14.33
CA VAL A 326 27.79 7.76 13.70
C VAL A 326 27.13 7.91 12.33
N PHE A 327 27.11 6.84 11.53
CA PHE A 327 26.43 6.85 10.24
C PHE A 327 24.92 7.10 10.38
N ALA A 328 24.24 6.42 11.29
CA ALA A 328 22.83 6.59 11.57
C ALA A 328 22.50 8.03 12.00
N SER A 329 23.40 8.69 12.73
CA SER A 329 23.27 10.10 13.11
C SER A 329 23.30 11.02 11.88
N PHE A 330 24.21 10.76 10.91
CA PHE A 330 24.22 11.50 9.65
C PHE A 330 22.93 11.28 8.84
N VAL A 331 22.38 10.06 8.83
CA VAL A 331 21.08 9.78 8.20
C VAL A 331 19.96 10.58 8.85
N CYS A 332 19.92 10.68 10.18
CA CYS A 332 18.96 11.53 10.89
C CYS A 332 19.10 13.01 10.50
N CYS A 333 20.33 13.53 10.46
CA CYS A 333 20.60 14.91 10.03
C CYS A 333 20.13 15.15 8.58
N TYR A 334 20.42 14.23 7.68
CA TYR A 334 19.95 14.27 6.28
C TYR A 334 18.42 14.32 6.20
N LEU A 335 17.71 13.43 6.90
CA LEU A 335 16.25 13.42 6.91
C LEU A 335 15.66 14.69 7.53
N LEU A 336 16.27 15.22 8.60
CA LEU A 336 15.87 16.49 9.20
C LEU A 336 16.03 17.66 8.21
N LEU A 337 17.13 17.71 7.47
CA LEU A 337 17.34 18.72 6.44
C LEU A 337 16.26 18.65 5.34
N LEU A 338 15.87 17.45 4.90
CA LEU A 338 14.76 17.28 3.96
C LEU A 338 13.44 17.78 4.54
N ILE A 339 13.16 17.48 5.81
CA ILE A 339 11.94 17.91 6.49
C ILE A 339 11.89 19.44 6.60
N PHE A 340 12.95 20.07 7.12
CA PHE A 340 12.99 21.53 7.27
C PHE A 340 12.97 22.24 5.92
N GLY A 341 13.75 21.78 4.95
CA GLY A 341 13.76 22.31 3.59
C GLY A 341 12.40 22.17 2.89
N GLY A 342 11.75 21.01 3.06
CA GLY A 342 10.43 20.74 2.50
C GLY A 342 9.32 21.58 3.14
N ILE A 343 9.33 21.76 4.47
CA ILE A 343 8.40 22.66 5.17
C ILE A 343 8.60 24.10 4.70
N TYR A 344 9.85 24.56 4.61
CA TYR A 344 10.17 25.88 4.10
C TYR A 344 9.65 26.07 2.66
N TYR A 345 9.91 25.10 1.78
CA TYR A 345 9.40 25.11 0.41
C TYR A 345 7.87 25.18 0.37
N LEU A 346 7.17 24.35 1.14
CA LEU A 346 5.71 24.34 1.21
C LEU A 346 5.16 25.70 1.69
N SER A 347 5.80 26.33 2.67
CA SER A 347 5.38 27.63 3.20
C SER A 347 5.49 28.77 2.19
N LYS A 348 6.46 28.70 1.26
CA LYS A 348 6.74 29.74 0.27
C LYS A 348 6.21 29.38 -1.12
N LYS A 349 6.83 28.43 -1.80
CA LYS A 349 6.47 28.04 -3.17
C LYS A 349 5.22 27.17 -3.20
N GLY A 350 5.04 26.30 -2.20
CA GLY A 350 3.87 25.43 -2.13
C GLY A 350 2.55 26.19 -2.05
N THR A 351 2.52 27.30 -1.29
CA THR A 351 1.32 28.16 -1.19
C THR A 351 0.99 28.84 -2.52
N LEU A 352 2.00 29.29 -3.28
CA LEU A 352 1.83 29.86 -4.62
C LEU A 352 1.33 28.80 -5.62
N LEU A 353 1.94 27.63 -5.64
CA LEU A 353 1.49 26.51 -6.48
C LEU A 353 0.02 26.18 -6.20
N PHE A 354 -0.36 26.08 -4.92
CA PHE A 354 -1.73 25.80 -4.52
C PHE A 354 -2.75 26.84 -4.99
N GLN A 355 -2.37 28.12 -5.04
CA GLN A 355 -3.24 29.19 -5.55
C GLN A 355 -3.43 29.13 -7.06
N ASN A 356 -2.42 28.63 -7.78
CA ASN A 356 -2.41 28.53 -9.25
C ASN A 356 -3.11 27.27 -9.79
N ILE A 357 -3.37 26.28 -8.93
CA ILE A 357 -4.28 25.14 -9.22
C ILE A 357 -5.72 25.66 -9.22
#